data_AF-A0A537H6Y5-F1
#
_entry.id   AF-A0A537H6Y5-F1
#
_cell.length_a   1.000
_cell.length_b   1.000
_cell.length_c   1.000
_cell.angle_alpha   90.00
_cell.angle_beta   90.00
_cell.angle_gamma   90.00
#
_symmetry.space_group_name_H-M   'P 1'
#
loop_
_entity.id
_entity.type
_entity.pdbx_description
1 polymer ?
#
loop_
_entity_poly.entity_id
_entity_poly.type
_entity_poly.pdbx_seq_one_letter_code
_entity_poly.pdbx_strand_id
1 'polypeptide(L)' 'MNRKYVAPGWDDVYDMMIELARQVKGIGYLPQVIVGVSRGGWPPARIMSDLLENANLANMKVEFYT' A
#
# COMPACT_ATOMS: atom_id res chain seq x y z
N MET A 1 27.38 -13.20 -6.86
CA MET A 1 26.26 -12.72 -6.01
C MET A 1 25.16 -13.77 -6.05
N ASN A 2 24.80 -14.38 -4.91
CA ASN A 2 23.67 -15.31 -4.86
C ASN A 2 22.40 -14.50 -4.56
N ARG A 3 21.53 -14.29 -5.55
CA ARG A 3 20.29 -13.50 -5.39
C ARG A 3 19.20 -14.40 -4.80
N LYS A 4 18.53 -13.92 -3.76
CA LYS A 4 17.34 -14.55 -3.18
C LYS A 4 16.10 -13.80 -3.66
N TYR A 5 15.03 -14.54 -3.94
CA TYR A 5 13.76 -14.01 -4.42
C TYR A 5 12.62 -14.49 -3.52
N VAL A 6 11.58 -13.69 -3.39
CA VAL A 6 10.31 -14.03 -2.73
C VAL A 6 9.21 -13.74 -3.75
N ALA A 7 8.31 -14.70 -3.93
CA ALA A 7 7.13 -14.57 -4.79
C ALA A 7 5.88 -14.69 -3.90
N PRO A 8 5.43 -13.58 -3.28
CA PRO A 8 4.27 -13.63 -2.39
C PRO A 8 2.99 -13.95 -3.17
N GLY A 9 2.09 -14.70 -2.54
CA GLY A 9 0.73 -14.88 -3.01
C GLY A 9 -0.10 -13.62 -2.82
N TRP A 10 -1.30 -13.59 -3.40
CA TRP A 10 -2.24 -12.49 -3.17
C TRP A 10 -2.69 -12.39 -1.73
N ASP A 11 -2.92 -13.54 -1.07
CA ASP A 11 -3.33 -13.60 0.33
C ASP A 11 -2.25 -13.00 1.25
N ASP A 12 -0.97 -13.32 1.02
CA ASP A 12 0.15 -12.73 1.76
C ASP A 12 0.16 -11.20 1.64
N VAL A 13 -0.07 -10.69 0.42
CA VAL A 13 -0.13 -9.25 0.16
C VAL A 13 -1.33 -8.61 0.84
N TYR A 14 -2.49 -9.26 0.79
CA TYR A 14 -3.71 -8.74 1.40
C TYR A 14 -3.63 -8.73 2.93
N ASP A 15 -3.07 -9.77 3.55
CA ASP A 15 -2.82 -9.84 4.99
C ASP A 15 -1.87 -8.71 5.45
N MET A 16 -0.83 -8.43 4.68
CA MET A 16 0.03 -7.26 4.93
C MET A 16 -0.76 -5.94 4.90
N MET A 17 -1.74 -5.80 4.02
CA MET A 17 -2.58 -4.59 3.96
C MET A 17 -3.56 -4.50 5.13
N ILE A 18 -4.15 -5.63 5.56
CA ILE A 18 -5.01 -5.68 6.76
C ILE A 18 -4.22 -5.24 8.00
N GLU A 19 -3.00 -5.76 8.17
CA GLU A 19 -2.16 -5.38 9.30
C GLU A 19 -1.77 -3.90 9.25
N LEU A 20 -1.43 -3.37 8.08
CA LEU A 20 -1.15 -1.95 7.90
C LEU A 20 -2.37 -1.09 8.25
N ALA A 21 -3.56 -1.46 7.77
CA ALA A 21 -4.80 -0.75 8.10
C ALA A 21 -5.11 -0.78 9.60
N ARG A 22 -4.86 -1.92 10.26
CA ARG A 22 -5.00 -2.07 11.72
C ARG A 22 -4.05 -1.13 12.47
N GLN A 23 -2.80 -1.01 12.03
CA GLN A 23 -1.82 -0.12 12.64
C GLN A 23 -2.23 1.35 12.48
N VAL A 24 -2.65 1.75 11.28
CA VAL A 24 -3.15 3.12 11.00
C VAL A 24 -4.35 3.46 11.87
N LYS A 25 -5.35 2.57 11.94
CA LYS A 25 -6.53 2.75 12.80
C LYS A 25 -6.17 2.74 14.29
N GLY A 26 -5.23 1.89 14.70
CA GLY A 26 -4.81 1.70 16.09
C GLY A 26 -4.15 2.93 16.71
N ILE A 27 -3.53 3.79 15.90
CA ILE A 27 -2.98 5.09 16.36
C ILE A 27 -4.00 6.24 16.26
N GLY A 28 -5.25 5.97 15.86
CA GLY A 28 -6.28 6.99 15.66
C GLY A 28 -5.98 7.92 14.47
N TYR A 29 -5.11 7.52 13.54
CA TYR A 29 -4.80 8.34 12.37
C TYR A 29 -5.88 8.16 11.30
N LEU A 30 -6.44 9.29 10.85
CA LEU A 30 -7.48 9.35 9.83
C LEU A 30 -6.92 10.10 8.61
N PRO A 31 -6.31 9.40 7.63
CA PRO A 31 -5.79 10.04 6.43
C PRO A 31 -6.92 10.71 5.67
N GLN A 32 -6.72 11.95 5.24
CA GLN A 32 -7.67 12.66 4.37
C GLN A 32 -7.53 12.23 2.91
N VAL A 33 -6.31 11.91 2.49
CA VAL A 33 -5.96 11.41 1.15
C VAL A 33 -4.95 10.27 1.26
N ILE A 34 -5.05 9.29 0.37
CA ILE A 34 -4.08 8.22 0.22
C ILE A 34 -3.32 8.48 -1.08
N VAL A 35 -1.99 8.59 -1.00
CA VAL A 35 -1.13 8.86 -2.17
C VAL A 35 -0.38 7.60 -2.56
N GLY A 36 -0.76 6.99 -3.68
CA GLY A 36 -0.06 5.83 -4.26
C GLY A 36 1.19 6.25 -5.02
N VAL A 37 2.36 5.72 -4.64
CA VAL A 37 3.61 5.93 -5.38
C VAL A 37 3.67 4.98 -6.57
N SER A 38 3.45 5.52 -7.76
CA SER A 38 3.39 4.74 -8.98
C SER A 38 4.78 4.25 -9.41
N ARG A 39 4.91 3.02 -9.94
CA ARG A 39 3.82 2.10 -10.33
C ARG A 39 3.39 1.11 -9.24
N GLY A 40 4.30 0.74 -8.34
CA GLY A 40 4.09 -0.35 -7.37
C GLY A 40 3.07 -0.03 -6.27
N GLY A 41 2.87 1.25 -5.95
CA GLY A 41 1.98 1.70 -4.89
C GLY A 41 0.51 1.78 -5.27
N TRP A 42 0.13 1.61 -6.54
CA TRP A 42 -1.28 1.71 -6.95
C TRP A 42 -2.16 0.59 -6.39
N PRO A 43 -1.78 -0.71 -6.49
CA PRO A 43 -2.58 -1.77 -5.89
C PRO A 43 -2.70 -1.65 -4.35
N PRO A 44 -1.61 -1.42 -3.58
CA PRO A 44 -1.70 -1.17 -2.14
C PRO A 44 -2.60 0.02 -1.79
N ALA A 45 -2.46 1.16 -2.48
CA ALA A 45 -3.28 2.34 -2.20
C ALA A 45 -4.78 2.08 -2.42
N ARG A 46 -5.14 1.31 -3.46
CA ARG A 46 -6.52 0.89 -3.72
C ARG A 46 -7.06 -0.03 -2.63
N ILE A 47 -6.28 -1.02 -2.17
CA ILE A 47 -6.68 -1.91 -1.08
C ILE A 47 -6.85 -1.11 0.22
N MET A 48 -5.87 -0.26 0.56
CA MET A 48 -5.92 0.58 1.76
C MET A 48 -7.09 1.54 1.76
N SER A 49 -7.48 2.06 0.61
CA SER A 49 -8.67 2.90 0.46
C SER A 49 -9.96 2.19 0.85
N ASP A 50 -10.07 0.89 0.56
CA ASP A 50 -11.19 0.07 1.00
C ASP A 50 -11.13 -0.18 2.51
N LEU A 51 -9.98 -0.66 3.00
CA LEU A 51 -9.79 -1.01 4.42
C LEU A 51 -9.92 0.19 5.37
N LEU A 52 -9.59 1.39 4.91
CA LEU A 52 -9.72 2.63 5.67
C LEU A 52 -11.02 3.40 5.35
N GLU A 53 -11.87 2.87 4.47
CA GLU A 53 -13.13 3.50 4.04
C GLU A 53 -12.91 4.94 3.52
N ASN A 54 -11.79 5.17 2.81
CA ASN A 54 -11.42 6.46 2.27
C ASN A 54 -11.26 6.39 0.75
N ALA A 55 -12.18 7.02 0.00
CA ALA A 55 -12.17 7.06 -1.46
C ALA A 55 -11.20 8.09 -2.06
N ASN A 56 -10.63 9.00 -1.27
CA ASN A 56 -9.74 10.06 -1.75
C ASN A 56 -8.35 9.50 -2.06
N LEU A 57 -8.11 9.21 -3.34
CA LEU A 57 -6.84 8.69 -3.85
C LEU A 57 -6.16 9.71 -4.77
N ALA A 58 -4.85 9.82 -4.61
CA ALA A 58 -3.98 10.49 -5.57
C ALA A 58 -2.87 9.53 -6.01
N ASN A 59 -2.33 9.74 -7.21
CA ASN A 59 -1.14 9.01 -7.67
C ASN A 59 0.03 9.98 -7.87
N MET A 60 1.24 9.49 -7.63
CA MET A 60 2.46 10.22 -7.92
C MET A 60 3.45 9.29 -8.60
N LYS A 61 3.84 9.62 -9.83
CA LYS A 61 4.87 8.88 -10.56
C LYS A 61 6.25 9.24 -10.01
N VAL A 62 7.05 8.23 -9.69
CA VAL A 62 8.47 8.39 -9.33
C VAL A 62 9.31 7.55 -10.29
N GLU A 63 10.44 8.10 -10.70
CA GLU A 63 11.43 7.42 -11.52
C GLU A 63 12.73 7.28 -10.73
N PHE A 64 13.33 6.09 -10.78
CA PHE A 64 14.64 5.82 -10.20
C PHE A 64 15.63 5.76 -11.35
N TYR A 65 16.44 6.80 -11.49
CA TYR A 65 17.54 6.83 -12.45
C TYR A 65 18.80 6.24 -11.81
N THR A 66 19.64 5.62 -12.63
CA THR A 66 20.95 5.07 -12.25
C THR A 66 22.01 5.71 -13.14
#